data_AF-A0A6S7KUJ8-F1
#
_entry.id   AF-A0A6S7KUJ8-F1
#
_cell.length_a   1.000
_cell.length_b   1.000
_cell.length_c   1.000
_cell.angle_alpha   90.00
_cell.angle_beta   90.00
_cell.angle_gamma   90.00
#
_symmetry.space_group_name_H-M   'P 1'
#
loop_
_entity.id
_entity.type
_entity.pdbx_description
1 polymer ?
#
loop_
_entity_poly.entity_id
_entity_poly.type
_entity_poly.pdbx_seq_one_letter_code
_entity_poly.pdbx_strand_id
1 'polypeptide(L)'
;MKSSPSKPSLSIIGDWFHVGQAAVGAKDNSYHELVYKGPSSFVGAVKLVHTKGYMSNRKGLTNSYWGLVNESQVLATVITDVENRIIYPSPFVTQLTWHGLYRMPGYNSTSPYLVFSDFCAPQYFEGGRKIRIWYSEDLYDYTDHNNDGTSHMEVYFFLYGNRKAKLQNN
;
A
#
# COMPACT_ATOMS: atom_id res chain seq x y z
N MET A 1 -50.50 6.76 13.17
CA MET A 1 -49.18 6.18 13.54
C MET A 1 -48.11 7.00 12.84
N LYS A 2 -47.21 7.66 13.58
CA LYS A 2 -46.12 8.46 12.99
C LYS A 2 -45.02 7.48 12.56
N SER A 3 -44.67 7.48 11.27
CA SER A 3 -43.55 6.70 10.74
C SER A 3 -42.25 7.21 11.35
N SER A 4 -41.48 6.31 11.96
CA SER A 4 -40.13 6.61 12.42
C SER A 4 -39.25 7.03 11.24
N PRO A 5 -38.39 8.05 11.37
CA PRO A 5 -37.44 8.39 10.32
C PRO A 5 -36.47 7.21 10.11
N SER A 6 -36.31 6.79 8.87
CA SER A 6 -35.31 5.79 8.48
C SER A 6 -33.93 6.26 8.92
N LYS A 7 -33.20 5.43 9.69
CA LYS A 7 -31.77 5.66 9.97
C LYS A 7 -31.06 5.89 8.62
N PRO A 8 -30.27 6.98 8.46
CA PRO A 8 -29.43 7.10 7.28
C PRO A 8 -28.46 5.92 7.27
N SER A 9 -28.56 5.06 6.25
CA SER A 9 -27.49 4.12 5.96
C SER A 9 -26.27 4.95 5.63
N LEU A 10 -25.19 4.86 6.42
CA LEU A 10 -23.90 5.39 6.01
C LEU A 10 -23.48 4.63 4.75
N SER A 11 -23.77 5.18 3.57
CA SER A 11 -23.07 4.77 2.37
C SER A 11 -21.64 5.29 2.53
N ILE A 12 -20.66 4.41 2.73
CA ILE A 12 -19.27 4.81 2.58
C ILE A 12 -19.12 5.31 1.13
N ILE A 13 -18.90 6.61 0.96
CA ILE A 13 -18.68 7.22 -0.36
C ILE A 13 -17.19 7.12 -0.66
N GLY A 14 -16.78 6.02 -1.30
CA GLY A 14 -15.42 5.86 -1.81
C GLY A 14 -15.33 4.73 -2.82
N ASP A 15 -14.33 4.79 -3.68
CA ASP A 15 -14.09 3.82 -4.75
C ASP A 15 -12.59 3.52 -4.89
N TRP A 16 -12.28 2.33 -5.39
CA TRP A 16 -10.90 1.91 -5.68
C TRP A 16 -10.45 2.49 -7.01
N PHE A 17 -9.53 3.44 -6.96
CA PHE A 17 -8.86 3.98 -8.12
C PHE A 17 -7.61 3.16 -8.44
N HIS A 18 -7.51 2.63 -9.66
CA HIS A 18 -6.31 1.95 -10.15
C HIS A 18 -5.19 2.97 -10.41
N VAL A 19 -4.11 2.88 -9.65
CA VAL A 19 -2.96 3.80 -9.73
C VAL A 19 -1.99 3.36 -10.82
N GLY A 20 -1.75 2.05 -10.93
CA GLY A 20 -0.84 1.49 -11.92
C GLY A 20 -0.27 0.13 -11.51
N GLN A 21 0.70 -0.32 -12.29
CA GLN A 21 1.47 -1.55 -12.06
C GLN A 21 2.85 -1.21 -11.50
N ALA A 22 3.39 -2.06 -10.63
CA ALA A 22 4.73 -1.91 -10.09
C ALA A 22 5.52 -3.23 -10.14
N ALA A 23 6.84 -3.10 -10.26
CA ALA A 23 7.81 -4.17 -10.13
C ALA A 23 8.91 -3.72 -9.16
N VAL A 24 9.00 -4.39 -8.02
CA VAL A 24 9.87 -4.02 -6.89
C VAL A 24 10.87 -5.14 -6.65
N GLY A 25 12.15 -4.79 -6.66
CA GLY A 25 13.26 -5.68 -6.31
C GLY A 25 13.59 -5.61 -4.83
N ALA A 26 14.32 -6.61 -4.34
CA ALA A 26 14.65 -6.74 -2.92
C ALA A 26 16.01 -6.13 -2.51
N LYS A 27 16.74 -5.48 -3.44
CA LYS A 27 18.08 -4.89 -3.24
C LYS A 27 18.46 -3.93 -4.36
N ASP A 28 19.65 -3.32 -4.26
CA ASP A 28 20.29 -2.49 -5.29
C ASP A 28 19.47 -1.24 -5.64
N ASN A 29 18.74 -0.67 -4.68
CA ASN A 29 17.82 0.45 -4.87
C ASN A 29 16.73 0.18 -5.92
N SER A 30 16.21 -1.05 -5.95
CA SER A 30 15.26 -1.54 -6.96
C SER A 30 13.81 -1.23 -6.60
N TYR A 31 13.53 0.00 -6.16
CA TYR A 31 12.16 0.47 -5.93
C TYR A 31 11.41 0.71 -7.24
N HIS A 32 10.08 0.77 -7.14
CA HIS A 32 9.24 1.23 -8.24
C HIS A 32 8.65 2.61 -7.94
N GLU A 33 8.92 3.60 -8.79
CA GLU A 33 8.28 4.92 -8.70
C GLU A 33 6.98 4.95 -9.52
N LEU A 34 5.90 5.45 -8.91
CA LEU A 34 4.63 5.70 -9.58
C LEU A 34 4.27 7.17 -9.49
N VAL A 35 3.71 7.71 -10.57
CA VAL A 35 3.07 9.04 -10.59
C VAL A 35 1.57 8.84 -10.43
N TYR A 36 0.99 9.35 -9.35
CA TYR A 36 -0.45 9.30 -9.12
C TYR A 36 -1.17 10.21 -10.11
N LYS A 37 -1.90 9.62 -11.07
CA LYS A 37 -2.68 10.37 -12.09
C LYS A 37 -4.16 10.47 -11.78
N GLY A 38 -4.57 10.07 -10.57
CA GLY A 38 -5.95 10.18 -10.12
C GLY A 38 -6.33 11.60 -9.68
N PRO A 39 -7.61 11.82 -9.32
CA PRO A 39 -8.06 13.11 -8.82
C PRO A 39 -7.41 13.41 -7.46
N SER A 40 -7.11 14.69 -7.21
CA SER A 40 -6.65 15.10 -5.89
C SER A 40 -7.70 14.77 -4.83
N SER A 41 -7.34 13.98 -3.81
CA SER A 41 -8.30 13.40 -2.86
C SER A 41 -7.59 12.83 -1.63
N PHE A 42 -8.36 12.64 -0.55
CA PHE A 42 -7.91 11.85 0.59
C PHE A 42 -7.93 10.36 0.25
N VAL A 43 -6.82 9.68 0.56
CA VAL A 43 -6.65 8.23 0.40
C VAL A 43 -6.82 7.59 1.76
N GLY A 44 -7.92 6.85 1.95
CA GLY A 44 -8.21 6.15 3.21
C GLY A 44 -7.54 4.78 3.31
N ALA A 45 -7.27 4.15 2.17
CA ALA A 45 -6.57 2.88 2.11
C ALA A 45 -5.81 2.71 0.78
N VAL A 46 -4.79 1.86 0.81
CA VAL A 46 -4.04 1.40 -0.36
C VAL A 46 -4.10 -0.11 -0.41
N LYS A 47 -4.29 -0.66 -1.61
CA LYS A 47 -4.28 -2.11 -1.87
C LYS A 47 -3.21 -2.44 -2.89
N LEU A 48 -2.35 -3.39 -2.54
CA LEU A 48 -1.35 -3.99 -3.42
C LEU A 48 -1.82 -5.40 -3.75
N VAL A 49 -1.96 -5.75 -5.03
CA VAL A 49 -2.38 -7.08 -5.47
C VAL A 49 -1.21 -7.74 -6.20
N HIS A 50 -0.71 -8.87 -5.69
CA HIS A 50 0.38 -9.60 -6.33
C HIS A 50 -0.09 -10.14 -7.69
N THR A 51 0.77 -10.04 -8.69
CA THR A 51 0.51 -10.59 -10.02
C THR A 51 1.47 -11.70 -10.39
N LYS A 52 2.78 -11.53 -10.11
CA LYS A 52 3.82 -12.51 -10.40
C LYS A 52 5.13 -12.19 -9.67
N GLY A 53 6.06 -13.16 -9.69
CA GLY A 53 7.38 -13.01 -9.11
C GLY A 53 7.40 -13.17 -7.58
N TYR A 54 8.51 -12.80 -6.97
CA TYR A 54 8.76 -12.96 -5.54
C TYR A 54 9.77 -11.91 -5.06
N MET A 55 9.83 -11.67 -3.76
CA MET A 55 10.92 -10.97 -3.09
C MET A 55 11.40 -11.82 -1.92
N SER A 56 12.70 -11.83 -1.68
CA SER A 56 13.28 -12.67 -0.66
C SER A 56 14.46 -11.99 0.03
N ASN A 57 14.52 -12.16 1.35
CA ASN A 57 15.67 -11.80 2.18
C ASN A 57 16.79 -12.87 2.17
N ARG A 58 16.68 -13.86 1.29
CA ARG A 58 17.63 -14.98 1.21
C ARG A 58 17.70 -15.57 -0.19
N LYS A 59 18.90 -15.53 -0.76
CA LYS A 59 19.21 -16.08 -2.08
C LYS A 59 18.75 -17.53 -2.21
N GLY A 60 18.06 -17.82 -3.31
CA GLY A 60 17.56 -19.16 -3.63
C GLY A 60 16.24 -19.55 -2.96
N LEU A 61 15.67 -18.69 -2.10
CA LEU A 61 14.32 -18.87 -1.58
C LEU A 61 13.34 -17.91 -2.29
N THR A 62 12.16 -18.39 -2.64
CA THR A 62 11.20 -17.66 -3.49
C THR A 62 9.79 -17.56 -2.91
N ASN A 63 9.60 -17.99 -1.66
CA ASN A 63 8.28 -18.12 -1.02
C ASN A 63 7.87 -16.85 -0.26
N SER A 64 7.92 -15.69 -0.92
CA SER A 64 7.40 -14.43 -0.38
C SER A 64 7.13 -13.44 -1.51
N TYR A 65 6.03 -12.70 -1.39
CA TYR A 65 5.63 -11.63 -2.29
C TYR A 65 5.85 -10.25 -1.68
N TRP A 66 5.90 -10.17 -0.35
CA TRP A 66 5.83 -8.89 0.37
C TRP A 66 6.80 -8.73 1.55
N GLY A 67 7.49 -9.80 1.96
CA GLY A 67 8.16 -9.83 3.25
C GLY A 67 9.27 -10.87 3.33
N LEU A 68 9.53 -11.35 4.54
CA LEU A 68 10.61 -12.30 4.77
C LEU A 68 10.16 -13.72 4.39
N VAL A 69 11.10 -14.53 3.86
CA VAL A 69 10.81 -15.93 3.54
C VAL A 69 10.96 -16.84 4.77
N ASN A 70 11.88 -16.54 5.68
CA ASN A 70 12.11 -17.31 6.91
C ASN A 70 11.10 -16.98 8.03
N GLU A 71 10.42 -15.84 7.94
CA GLU A 71 9.40 -15.41 8.89
C GLU A 71 8.14 -14.97 8.15
N SER A 72 7.30 -15.92 7.75
CA SER A 72 6.16 -15.66 6.87
C SER A 72 5.17 -14.62 7.40
N GLN A 73 5.12 -14.37 8.71
CA GLN A 73 4.24 -13.34 9.30
C GLN A 73 4.83 -11.92 9.23
N VAL A 74 6.10 -11.77 8.84
CA VAL A 74 6.81 -10.49 8.76
C VAL A 74 6.73 -9.95 7.34
N LEU A 75 6.23 -8.73 7.23
CA LEU A 75 6.11 -7.97 5.99
C LEU A 75 7.21 -6.90 5.94
N ALA A 76 7.67 -6.62 4.73
CA ALA A 76 8.75 -5.67 4.43
C ALA A 76 8.39 -4.72 3.28
N THR A 77 7.23 -4.88 2.63
CA THR A 77 6.82 -3.98 1.55
C THR A 77 6.27 -2.69 2.11
N VAL A 78 6.84 -1.56 1.71
CA VAL A 78 6.44 -0.23 2.18
C VAL A 78 6.24 0.72 0.99
N ILE A 79 5.43 1.74 1.19
CA ILE A 79 5.22 2.83 0.24
C ILE A 79 5.76 4.10 0.86
N THR A 80 6.61 4.81 0.13
CA THR A 80 7.25 6.04 0.58
C THR A 80 6.94 7.22 -0.34
N ASP A 81 7.25 8.43 0.10
CA ASP A 81 7.41 9.57 -0.80
C ASP A 81 8.79 9.57 -1.49
N VAL A 82 9.06 10.61 -2.29
CA VAL A 82 10.34 10.77 -3.01
C VAL A 82 11.54 11.06 -2.09
N GLU A 83 11.29 11.40 -0.84
CA GLU A 83 12.31 11.58 0.21
C GLU A 83 12.48 10.30 1.05
N ASN A 84 11.89 9.18 0.59
CA ASN A 84 11.96 7.87 1.23
C ASN A 84 11.31 7.83 2.63
N ARG A 85 10.42 8.79 2.95
CA ARG A 85 9.61 8.74 4.18
C ARG A 85 8.44 7.79 3.98
N ILE A 86 8.25 6.86 4.91
CA ILE A 86 7.16 5.87 4.85
C ILE A 86 5.80 6.56 4.99
N ILE A 87 4.94 6.31 4.00
CA ILE A 87 3.52 6.70 3.97
C ILE A 87 2.65 5.51 4.38
N TYR A 88 2.92 4.33 3.81
CA TYR A 88 2.22 3.09 4.13
C TYR A 88 3.19 1.92 4.38
N PRO A 89 2.89 1.01 5.33
CA PRO A 89 1.77 1.08 6.27
C PRO A 89 1.87 2.33 7.16
N SER A 90 0.73 2.90 7.56
CA SER A 90 0.76 4.16 8.31
C SER A 90 1.46 3.94 9.66
N PRO A 91 2.48 4.75 9.99
CA PRO A 91 3.22 4.62 11.23
C PRO A 91 2.38 4.97 12.47
N PHE A 92 1.18 5.56 12.28
CA PHE A 92 0.26 5.85 13.38
C PHE A 92 -0.55 4.63 13.83
N VAL A 93 -0.76 3.66 12.94
CA VAL A 93 -1.61 2.48 13.19
C VAL A 93 -0.84 1.16 13.09
N THR A 94 0.36 1.18 12.51
CA THR A 94 1.24 0.03 12.37
C THR A 94 2.56 0.30 13.06
N GLN A 95 3.01 -0.62 13.91
CA GLN A 95 4.33 -0.55 14.51
C GLN A 95 5.37 -1.12 13.54
N LEU A 96 6.28 -0.27 13.07
CA LEU A 96 7.42 -0.66 12.27
C LEU A 96 8.68 -0.80 13.15
N THR A 97 9.53 -1.77 12.82
CA THR A 97 10.89 -1.82 13.37
C THR A 97 11.77 -0.73 12.73
N TRP A 98 12.99 -0.57 13.24
CA TRP A 98 14.00 0.32 12.67
C TRP A 98 14.37 -0.01 11.22
N HIS A 99 14.09 -1.23 10.75
CA HIS A 99 14.32 -1.69 9.37
C HIS A 99 13.03 -1.72 8.53
N GLY A 100 11.98 -1.05 8.99
CA GLY A 100 10.69 -0.98 8.29
C GLY A 100 9.91 -2.29 8.24
N LEU A 101 10.28 -3.28 9.06
CA LEU A 101 9.58 -4.56 9.14
C LEU A 101 8.36 -4.43 10.04
N TYR A 102 7.29 -5.15 9.72
CA TYR A 102 6.04 -5.07 10.49
C TYR A 102 5.22 -6.37 10.37
N ARG A 103 4.16 -6.47 11.18
CA ARG A 103 3.15 -7.53 11.11
C ARG A 103 1.78 -6.90 11.00
N MET A 104 0.90 -7.48 10.18
CA MET A 104 -0.51 -7.04 10.06
C MET A 104 -1.44 -8.23 10.30
N PRO A 105 -2.47 -8.11 11.16
CA PRO A 105 -3.45 -9.18 11.35
C PRO A 105 -4.10 -9.60 10.02
N GLY A 106 -4.16 -10.91 9.78
CA GLY A 106 -4.78 -11.49 8.58
C GLY A 106 -3.91 -11.46 7.32
N TYR A 107 -2.70 -10.91 7.38
CA TYR A 107 -1.75 -10.89 6.26
C TYR A 107 -0.45 -11.61 6.60
N ASN A 108 0.16 -12.19 5.58
CA ASN A 108 1.47 -12.83 5.64
C ASN A 108 2.24 -12.56 4.33
N SER A 109 3.49 -12.97 4.27
CA SER A 109 4.41 -12.68 3.16
C SER A 109 3.96 -13.28 1.83
N THR A 110 3.04 -14.26 1.83
CA THR A 110 2.47 -14.92 0.65
C THR A 110 0.99 -14.59 0.41
N SER A 111 0.42 -13.62 1.15
CA SER A 111 -0.96 -13.18 0.91
C SER A 111 -1.13 -12.71 -0.55
N PRO A 112 -2.25 -12.98 -1.23
CA PRO A 112 -2.43 -12.56 -2.62
C PRO A 112 -2.53 -11.04 -2.79
N TYR A 113 -2.82 -10.32 -1.71
CA TYR A 113 -2.84 -8.86 -1.66
C TYR A 113 -2.51 -8.38 -0.25
N LEU A 114 -2.12 -7.10 -0.14
CA LEU A 114 -2.05 -6.34 1.11
C LEU A 114 -3.04 -5.17 1.04
N VAL A 115 -3.64 -4.81 2.17
CA VAL A 115 -4.40 -3.56 2.31
C VAL A 115 -3.85 -2.78 3.49
N PHE A 116 -3.29 -1.61 3.22
CA PHE A 116 -2.91 -0.63 4.23
C PHE A 116 -4.06 0.35 4.41
N SER A 117 -4.68 0.38 5.59
CA SER A 117 -5.79 1.30 5.87
C SER A 117 -5.46 2.22 7.05
N ASP A 118 -5.71 3.51 6.88
CA ASP A 118 -5.68 4.49 7.96
C ASP A 118 -6.78 5.53 7.73
N PHE A 119 -7.99 5.18 8.17
CA PHE A 119 -9.15 6.06 8.08
C PHE A 119 -9.16 7.15 9.16
N CYS A 120 -8.31 7.04 10.19
CA CYS A 120 -8.19 8.03 11.25
C CYS A 120 -7.29 9.20 10.84
N ALA A 121 -6.27 8.94 10.01
CA ALA A 121 -5.37 9.95 9.47
C ALA A 121 -5.14 9.75 7.95
N PRO A 122 -6.19 9.90 7.12
CA PRO A 122 -6.08 9.69 5.68
C PRO A 122 -5.10 10.69 5.06
N GLN A 123 -4.32 10.22 4.09
CA GLN A 123 -3.32 11.03 3.42
C GLN A 123 -3.93 11.76 2.23
N TYR A 124 -3.70 13.07 2.10
CA TYR A 124 -4.12 13.81 0.92
C TYR A 124 -3.10 13.61 -0.21
N PHE A 125 -3.57 13.13 -1.35
CA PHE A 125 -2.78 12.92 -2.55
C PHE A 125 -3.21 13.92 -3.63
N GLU A 126 -2.28 14.73 -4.10
CA GLU A 126 -2.48 15.59 -5.26
C GLU A 126 -2.18 14.82 -6.56
N GLY A 127 -2.97 15.07 -7.61
CA GLY A 127 -2.64 14.57 -8.95
C GLY A 127 -1.25 15.03 -9.38
N GLY A 128 -0.43 14.10 -9.86
CA GLY A 128 0.99 14.30 -10.17
C GLY A 128 1.94 13.92 -9.04
N ARG A 129 1.47 13.64 -7.82
CA ARG A 129 2.32 13.21 -6.71
C ARG A 129 3.02 11.89 -7.04
N LYS A 130 4.32 11.83 -6.76
CA LYS A 130 5.14 10.62 -6.88
C LYS A 130 5.16 9.84 -5.57
N ILE A 131 5.13 8.52 -5.69
CA ILE A 131 5.35 7.57 -4.61
C ILE A 131 6.38 6.54 -5.04
N ARG A 132 7.02 5.88 -4.08
CA ARG A 132 7.88 4.74 -4.32
C ARG A 132 7.39 3.54 -3.55
N ILE A 133 7.46 2.36 -4.15
CA ILE A 133 7.22 1.08 -3.47
C ILE A 133 8.55 0.38 -3.30
N TRP A 134 8.84 -0.01 -2.07
CA TRP A 134 10.11 -0.54 -1.64
C TRP A 134 9.94 -1.89 -0.95
N TYR A 135 10.98 -2.71 -1.06
CA TYR A 135 11.29 -3.71 -0.05
C TYR A 135 12.12 -3.04 1.06
N SER A 136 11.73 -3.15 2.32
CA SER A 136 12.26 -2.27 3.38
C SER A 136 13.73 -2.54 3.69
N GLU A 137 14.22 -3.76 3.52
CA GLU A 137 15.65 -4.05 3.67
C GLU A 137 16.49 -3.34 2.60
N ASP A 138 15.97 -3.19 1.36
CA ASP A 138 16.59 -2.39 0.29
C ASP A 138 16.55 -0.89 0.62
N LEU A 139 15.40 -0.39 1.12
CA LEU A 139 15.24 1.01 1.53
C LEU A 139 16.27 1.47 2.58
N TYR A 140 16.64 0.58 3.49
CA TYR A 140 17.54 0.87 4.61
C TYR A 140 18.98 0.36 4.40
N ASP A 141 19.32 -0.15 3.21
CA ASP A 141 20.59 -0.84 2.92
C ASP A 141 20.92 -1.90 4.00
N TYR A 142 19.90 -2.59 4.52
CA TYR A 142 20.01 -3.53 5.63
C TYR A 142 20.09 -4.97 5.14
N THR A 143 21.29 -5.54 5.21
CA THR A 143 21.55 -6.95 4.87
C THR A 143 21.14 -7.37 3.45
N ASP A 144 20.92 -6.43 2.54
CA ASP A 144 20.32 -6.64 1.22
C ASP A 144 21.17 -7.45 0.22
N HIS A 145 22.47 -7.58 0.46
CA HIS A 145 23.40 -8.32 -0.41
C HIS A 145 22.99 -9.78 -0.70
N ASN A 146 22.26 -10.43 0.22
CA ASN A 146 21.77 -11.79 0.05
C ASN A 146 20.30 -11.83 -0.41
N ASN A 147 19.66 -10.68 -0.64
CA ASN A 147 18.30 -10.59 -1.13
C ASN A 147 18.22 -10.89 -2.62
N ASP A 148 17.04 -11.31 -3.06
CA ASP A 148 16.80 -11.72 -4.44
C ASP A 148 15.34 -11.56 -4.84
N GLY A 149 15.11 -11.55 -6.15
CA GLY A 149 13.80 -11.53 -6.77
C GLY A 149 13.24 -10.13 -7.06
N THR A 150 12.16 -10.14 -7.83
CA THR A 150 11.32 -8.98 -8.12
C THR A 150 9.85 -9.37 -8.04
N SER A 151 9.10 -8.71 -7.17
CA SER A 151 7.65 -8.90 -7.04
C SER A 151 6.92 -7.90 -7.90
N HIS A 152 5.91 -8.37 -8.64
CA HIS A 152 5.07 -7.54 -9.50
C HIS A 152 3.67 -7.43 -8.90
N MET A 153 3.06 -6.25 -9.02
CA MET A 153 1.79 -5.97 -8.38
C MET A 153 0.95 -4.92 -9.11
N GLU A 154 -0.36 -4.96 -8.90
CA GLU A 154 -1.29 -3.87 -9.19
C GLU A 154 -1.48 -3.00 -7.93
N VAL A 155 -1.59 -1.69 -8.12
CA VAL A 155 -1.69 -0.70 -7.03
C VAL A 155 -3.03 0.04 -7.14
N TYR A 156 -3.77 0.07 -6.03
CA TYR A 156 -5.07 0.75 -5.95
C TYR A 156 -5.16 1.64 -4.73
N PHE A 157 -5.75 2.82 -4.88
CA PHE A 157 -6.05 3.76 -3.78
C PHE A 157 -7.55 3.83 -3.57
N PHE A 158 -7.99 3.76 -2.32
CA PHE A 158 -9.38 4.00 -1.95
C PHE A 158 -9.58 5.49 -1.68
N LEU A 159 -10.28 6.18 -2.60
CA LEU A 159 -10.46 7.63 -2.57
C LEU A 159 -11.70 8.02 -1.77
N TYR A 160 -11.59 9.01 -0.88
CA TYR A 160 -12.70 9.56 -0.10
C TYR A 160 -13.15 10.93 -0.63
N GLY A 161 -14.47 11.16 -0.63
CA GLY A 161 -15.02 12.52 -0.69
C GLY A 161 -15.28 13.14 -2.07
N ASN A 162 -15.24 12.38 -3.17
CA ASN A 162 -15.54 12.93 -4.51
C ASN A 162 -16.88 12.45 -5.09
N ARG A 163 -17.94 13.23 -4.86
CA ARG A 163 -18.86 13.58 -5.95
C ARG A 163 -18.75 15.08 -6.14
N LYS A 164 -18.46 15.52 -7.38
CA LYS A 164 -19.17 16.70 -7.88
C LYS A 164 -20.63 16.39 -7.66
N ALA A 165 -21.29 17.11 -6.75
CA ALA A 165 -22.73 17.13 -6.73
C ALA A 165 -23.16 17.42 -8.18
N LYS A 166 -23.79 16.45 -8.85
CA LYS A 166 -24.71 16.83 -9.91
C LYS A 166 -25.72 17.69 -9.17
N LEU A 167 -25.59 19.01 -9.31
CA LEU A 167 -26.70 19.92 -9.05
C LEU A 167 -27.85 19.35 -9.86
N GLN A 168 -28.76 18.66 -9.20
CA GLN A 168 -30.07 18.41 -9.77
C GLN A 168 -30.75 19.77 -9.74
N ASN A 169 -30.61 20.50 -10.84
CA ASN A 169 -31.59 21.51 -11.17
C ASN A 169 -32.86 20.73 -11.52
N ASN A 170 -33.85 20.77 -10.63
CA ASN A 170 -35.27 20.65 -10.91
C ASN A 170 -36.00 21.49 -9.88
#